data_AF-A0A942KI91-F1
#
_entry.id   AF-A0A942KI91-F1
#
_cell.length_a   1.000
_cell.length_b   1.000
_cell.length_c   1.000
_cell.angle_alpha   90.00
_cell.angle_beta   90.00
_cell.angle_gamma   90.00
#
_symmetry.space_group_name_H-M   'P 1'
#
loop_
_entity.id
_entity.type
_entity.pdbx_description
1 polymer ?
#
loop_
_entity_poly.entity_id
_entity_poly.type
_entity_poly.pdbx_seq_one_letter_code
_entity_poly.pdbx_strand_id
1 'polypeptide(L)'
;MKTKKNKIQNVDKKTSYTVFYAARIIEGFDRDTVSSDTGMSIKRISDLEKDVGNPPGIDEIINLEDYYKNNVIMEYFIELITKGGRYIRMPRQAKETSNLEKYIALEQPTMGNHHIMTVLQISMGSAIVLRQNLEEKAQQDGLVLLPNAVIQTVIFEKYVGISKSFFEEFPEVIEYKKMRGK
;
A
#
# COMPACT_ATOMS: atom_id res chain seq x y z
N MET A 1 25.48 -8.13 -23.82
CA MET A 1 24.37 -8.96 -23.31
C MET A 1 23.11 -8.11 -23.15
N LYS A 2 21.89 -8.68 -23.20
CA LYS A 2 20.69 -8.01 -22.67
C LYS A 2 20.69 -8.17 -21.14
N THR A 3 20.55 -7.08 -20.39
CA THR A 3 20.45 -7.08 -18.92
C THR A 3 19.13 -7.73 -18.45
N LYS A 4 19.05 -8.25 -17.21
CA LYS A 4 17.80 -8.84 -16.67
C LYS A 4 16.61 -7.86 -16.79
N LYS A 5 16.82 -6.56 -16.57
CA LYS A 5 15.83 -5.47 -16.83
C LYS A 5 15.13 -5.56 -18.20
N ASN A 6 15.86 -5.91 -19.26
CA ASN A 6 15.30 -5.98 -20.62
C ASN A 6 14.45 -7.24 -20.88
N LYS A 7 14.46 -8.25 -19.99
CA LYS A 7 13.48 -9.36 -20.03
C LYS A 7 12.13 -8.90 -19.45
N ILE A 8 12.16 -8.27 -18.26
CA ILE A 8 10.96 -7.87 -17.51
C ILE A 8 10.02 -7.01 -18.38
N GLN A 9 10.57 -5.97 -19.02
CA GLN A 9 9.83 -5.05 -19.91
C GLN A 9 9.19 -5.70 -21.16
N ASN A 10 9.49 -6.96 -21.47
CA ASN A 10 8.93 -7.66 -22.64
C ASN A 10 7.84 -8.69 -22.29
N VAL A 11 7.60 -8.99 -21.00
CA VAL A 11 6.42 -9.75 -20.55
C VAL A 11 5.17 -8.86 -20.56
N ASP A 12 5.37 -7.55 -20.41
CA ASP A 12 4.40 -6.52 -20.02
C ASP A 12 3.40 -6.06 -21.13
N LYS A 13 3.08 -6.93 -22.10
CA LYS A 13 2.20 -6.58 -23.25
C LYS A 13 1.17 -7.60 -23.70
N LYS A 14 1.09 -8.82 -23.12
CA LYS A 14 0.14 -9.86 -23.59
C LYS A 14 -0.55 -10.73 -22.54
N THR A 15 -0.17 -10.70 -21.27
CA THR A 15 -0.62 -11.69 -20.27
C THR A 15 -1.45 -11.08 -19.14
N SER A 16 -2.58 -11.72 -18.81
CA SER A 16 -3.53 -11.28 -17.77
C SER A 16 -3.12 -11.69 -16.34
N TYR A 17 -1.83 -11.83 -16.08
CA TYR A 17 -1.28 -12.38 -14.83
C TYR A 17 -0.39 -11.37 -14.10
N THR A 18 -0.13 -11.61 -12.81
CA THR A 18 0.61 -10.72 -11.90
C THR A 18 2.13 -10.92 -11.95
N VAL A 19 2.87 -10.13 -11.16
CA VAL A 19 4.33 -10.29 -11.00
C VAL A 19 4.73 -11.68 -10.48
N PHE A 20 3.89 -12.36 -9.70
CA PHE A 20 4.15 -13.73 -9.24
C PHE A 20 4.27 -14.72 -10.41
N TYR A 21 3.46 -14.55 -11.46
CA TYR A 21 3.58 -15.34 -12.69
C TYR A 21 4.88 -15.02 -13.43
N ALA A 22 5.23 -13.74 -13.53
CA ALA A 22 6.48 -13.32 -14.17
C ALA A 22 7.71 -13.89 -13.44
N ALA A 23 7.78 -13.74 -12.11
CA ALA A 23 8.89 -14.22 -11.29
C ALA A 23 9.10 -15.74 -11.40
N ARG A 24 8.02 -16.53 -11.39
CA ARG A 24 8.08 -17.99 -11.58
C ARG A 24 8.52 -18.39 -12.98
N ILE A 25 7.96 -17.75 -14.01
CA ILE A 25 8.21 -18.10 -15.42
C ILE A 25 9.59 -17.62 -15.91
N ILE A 26 10.16 -16.57 -15.31
CA ILE A 26 11.52 -16.10 -15.64
C ILE A 26 12.59 -17.17 -15.36
N GLU A 27 12.42 -17.93 -14.28
CA GLU A 27 13.37 -18.95 -13.82
C GLU A 27 12.88 -20.40 -14.11
N GLY A 28 11.66 -20.56 -14.64
CA GLY A 28 11.24 -21.77 -15.38
C GLY A 28 10.41 -22.81 -14.61
N PHE A 29 10.11 -22.60 -13.34
CA PHE A 29 9.37 -23.56 -12.50
C PHE A 29 7.89 -23.69 -12.90
N ASP A 30 7.30 -24.88 -12.73
CA ASP A 30 5.84 -25.08 -12.70
C ASP A 30 5.26 -24.76 -11.30
N ARG A 31 3.96 -24.99 -11.07
CA ARG A 31 3.31 -24.65 -9.78
C ARG A 31 3.33 -25.77 -8.76
N ASP A 32 3.47 -27.00 -9.21
CA ASP A 32 3.36 -28.21 -8.39
C ASP A 32 4.69 -28.44 -7.66
N THR A 33 5.82 -28.25 -8.36
CA THR A 33 7.17 -28.18 -7.77
C THR A 33 7.32 -27.02 -6.78
N VAL A 34 6.86 -25.80 -7.12
CA VAL A 34 6.84 -24.68 -6.16
C VAL A 34 5.99 -25.01 -4.94
N SER A 35 4.86 -25.70 -5.12
CA SER A 35 3.95 -26.05 -4.02
C SER A 35 4.55 -27.07 -3.05
N SER A 36 5.24 -28.08 -3.59
CA SER A 36 6.05 -29.05 -2.82
C SER A 36 7.06 -28.33 -1.93
N ASP A 37 7.87 -27.46 -2.53
CA ASP A 37 9.12 -27.01 -1.90
C ASP A 37 8.92 -25.80 -0.97
N THR A 38 7.92 -24.97 -1.23
CA THR A 38 7.60 -23.78 -0.41
C THR A 38 6.53 -24.03 0.65
N GLY A 39 5.86 -25.19 0.61
CA GLY A 39 4.68 -25.51 1.42
C GLY A 39 3.41 -24.72 1.07
N MET A 40 3.47 -23.77 0.12
CA MET A 40 2.30 -23.02 -0.32
C MET A 40 1.44 -23.87 -1.25
N SER A 41 0.11 -23.89 -1.07
CA SER A 41 -0.74 -24.70 -1.97
C SER A 41 -0.71 -24.22 -3.44
N ILE A 42 -0.77 -25.17 -4.39
CA ILE A 42 -0.91 -24.92 -5.85
C ILE A 42 -2.01 -23.88 -6.13
N LYS A 43 -3.13 -23.97 -5.40
CA LYS A 43 -4.24 -23.01 -5.48
C LYS A 43 -3.79 -21.61 -5.08
N ARG A 44 -3.12 -21.45 -3.93
CA ARG A 44 -2.63 -20.14 -3.47
C ARG A 44 -1.66 -19.51 -4.47
N ILE A 45 -0.74 -20.29 -5.03
CA ILE A 45 0.18 -19.85 -6.08
C ILE A 45 -0.61 -19.37 -7.32
N SER A 46 -1.58 -20.17 -7.78
CA SER A 46 -2.51 -19.80 -8.86
C SER A 46 -3.31 -18.51 -8.57
N ASP A 47 -3.78 -18.33 -7.33
CA ASP A 47 -4.59 -17.19 -6.93
C ASP A 47 -3.75 -15.91 -6.89
N LEU A 48 -2.52 -15.97 -6.36
CA LEU A 48 -1.53 -14.89 -6.42
C LEU A 48 -1.15 -14.51 -7.84
N GLU A 49 -0.97 -15.49 -8.74
CA GLU A 49 -0.70 -15.27 -10.17
C GLU A 49 -1.84 -14.54 -10.91
N LYS A 50 -3.08 -14.62 -10.41
CA LYS A 50 -4.30 -14.14 -11.09
C LYS A 50 -4.93 -12.90 -10.44
N ASP A 51 -4.37 -12.40 -9.34
CA ASP A 51 -4.98 -11.40 -8.45
C ASP A 51 -6.37 -11.83 -7.92
N VAL A 52 -6.47 -13.09 -7.47
CA VAL A 52 -7.68 -13.69 -6.91
C VAL A 52 -7.49 -13.95 -5.41
N GLY A 53 -8.58 -13.91 -4.65
CA GLY A 53 -8.54 -14.06 -3.19
C GLY A 53 -7.92 -12.86 -2.47
N ASN A 54 -7.13 -13.15 -1.44
CA ASN A 54 -6.51 -12.19 -0.53
C ASN A 54 -5.12 -11.71 -1.02
N PRO A 55 -4.66 -10.53 -0.60
CA PRO A 55 -3.27 -10.08 -0.79
C PRO A 55 -2.21 -11.11 -0.35
N PRO A 56 -0.99 -11.10 -0.91
CA PRO A 56 0.15 -11.83 -0.36
C PRO A 56 0.55 -11.28 1.01
N GLY A 57 0.96 -12.15 1.93
CA GLY A 57 1.76 -11.77 3.09
C GLY A 57 3.21 -11.46 2.70
N ILE A 58 3.94 -10.74 3.56
CA ILE A 58 5.38 -10.49 3.33
C ILE A 58 6.18 -11.80 3.35
N ASP A 59 5.79 -12.75 4.20
CA ASP A 59 6.41 -14.07 4.29
C ASP A 59 6.19 -14.91 3.03
N GLU A 60 5.03 -14.76 2.37
CA GLU A 60 4.76 -15.40 1.07
C GLU A 60 5.60 -14.78 -0.05
N ILE A 61 5.90 -13.47 0.01
CA ILE A 61 6.80 -12.81 -0.94
C ILE A 61 8.23 -13.30 -0.73
N ILE A 62 8.73 -13.24 0.51
CA ILE A 62 10.10 -13.65 0.85
C ILE A 62 10.33 -15.12 0.52
N ASN A 63 9.42 -16.03 0.94
CA ASN A 63 9.53 -17.46 0.65
C ASN A 63 9.57 -17.75 -0.86
N LEU A 64 8.70 -17.10 -1.65
CA LEU A 64 8.71 -17.27 -3.11
C LEU A 64 9.96 -16.69 -3.77
N GLU A 65 10.50 -15.57 -3.30
CA GLU A 65 11.74 -14.98 -3.85
C GLU A 65 13.00 -15.73 -3.45
N ASP A 66 13.09 -16.17 -2.19
CA ASP A 66 14.14 -17.08 -1.74
C ASP A 66 14.06 -18.42 -2.47
N TYR A 67 12.88 -18.89 -2.85
CA TYR A 67 12.75 -20.08 -3.71
C TYR A 67 13.20 -19.80 -5.15
N TYR A 68 12.67 -18.75 -5.80
CA TYR A 68 12.99 -18.42 -7.19
C TYR A 68 14.41 -17.84 -7.39
N LYS A 69 15.13 -17.49 -6.33
CA LYS A 69 16.44 -16.81 -6.36
C LYS A 69 16.43 -15.53 -7.24
N ASN A 70 15.30 -14.83 -7.23
CA ASN A 70 15.14 -13.53 -7.87
C ASN A 70 14.29 -12.60 -6.99
N ASN A 71 14.49 -11.30 -7.20
CA ASN A 71 13.90 -10.21 -6.44
C ASN A 71 12.79 -9.47 -7.24
N VAL A 72 12.12 -10.14 -8.20
CA VAL A 72 11.21 -9.48 -9.15
C VAL A 72 9.88 -9.06 -8.51
N ILE A 73 9.41 -9.77 -7.49
CA ILE A 73 8.18 -9.48 -6.74
C ILE A 73 8.45 -8.31 -5.78
N MET A 74 9.56 -8.33 -5.05
CA MET A 74 9.99 -7.26 -4.16
C MET A 74 10.47 -6.02 -4.92
N GLU A 75 11.16 -6.14 -6.07
CA GLU A 75 11.42 -4.98 -6.94
C GLU A 75 10.11 -4.34 -7.41
N TYR A 76 9.12 -5.15 -7.80
CA TYR A 76 7.79 -4.62 -8.13
C TYR A 76 7.13 -3.92 -6.94
N PHE A 77 7.17 -4.49 -5.72
CA PHE A 77 6.60 -3.84 -4.53
C PHE A 77 7.40 -2.60 -4.07
N ILE A 78 8.72 -2.60 -4.19
CA ILE A 78 9.58 -1.44 -3.94
C ILE A 78 9.29 -0.36 -4.99
N GLU A 79 9.15 -0.69 -6.27
CA GLU A 79 8.77 0.28 -7.30
C GLU A 79 7.34 0.79 -7.10
N LEU A 80 6.43 -0.05 -6.58
CA LEU A 80 5.09 0.33 -6.10
C LEU A 80 5.19 1.41 -5.01
N ILE A 81 6.04 1.21 -4.00
CA ILE A 81 6.20 2.10 -2.83
C ILE A 81 7.05 3.33 -3.15
N THR A 82 8.04 3.22 -4.04
CA THR A 82 8.93 4.32 -4.48
C THR A 82 8.26 5.19 -5.55
N LYS A 83 7.28 4.64 -6.27
CA LYS A 83 6.22 5.40 -6.96
C LYS A 83 4.99 5.61 -6.08
N GLY A 84 5.08 5.42 -4.76
CA GLY A 84 4.10 5.90 -3.77
C GLY A 84 2.72 5.27 -3.75
N GLY A 85 2.46 4.07 -4.27
CA GLY A 85 1.13 3.47 -4.22
C GLY A 85 0.68 3.02 -2.82
N ARG A 86 -0.60 3.24 -2.49
CA ARG A 86 -1.29 2.37 -1.52
C ARG A 86 -1.26 0.93 -2.05
N TYR A 87 -1.26 -0.07 -1.16
CA TYR A 87 -1.61 -1.43 -1.58
C TYR A 87 -3.07 -1.43 -2.07
N ILE A 88 -3.22 -1.52 -3.40
CA ILE A 88 -4.47 -1.85 -4.09
C ILE A 88 -4.33 -3.33 -4.52
N ARG A 89 -5.44 -4.06 -4.63
CA ARG A 89 -5.47 -5.40 -5.24
C ARG A 89 -4.73 -5.36 -6.59
N MET A 90 -3.78 -6.28 -6.81
CA MET A 90 -2.53 -5.97 -7.50
C MET A 90 -2.81 -5.34 -8.88
N PRO A 91 -2.69 -4.00 -9.00
CA PRO A 91 -2.97 -3.35 -10.26
C PRO A 91 -1.85 -3.74 -11.22
N ARG A 92 -2.11 -3.77 -12.53
CA ARG A 92 -1.05 -4.15 -13.49
C ARG A 92 0.10 -3.12 -13.53
N GLN A 93 -0.04 -1.94 -12.91
CA GLN A 93 0.92 -0.81 -12.77
C GLN A 93 0.57 0.07 -11.54
N ALA A 94 1.46 0.95 -11.02
CA ALA A 94 1.19 1.75 -9.80
C ALA A 94 1.79 3.19 -9.71
N LYS A 95 1.13 4.07 -8.91
CA LYS A 95 1.43 5.48 -8.53
C LYS A 95 0.87 5.80 -7.10
N GLU A 96 1.30 6.78 -6.26
CA GLU A 96 1.58 8.24 -6.44
C GLU A 96 1.79 9.12 -5.16
N THR A 97 1.74 8.60 -3.91
CA THR A 97 1.40 9.39 -2.69
C THR A 97 2.36 10.53 -2.29
N SER A 98 2.01 11.72 -2.78
CA SER A 98 2.58 13.04 -2.55
C SER A 98 2.18 13.69 -1.20
N ASN A 99 2.73 14.87 -0.87
CA ASN A 99 2.25 15.66 0.27
C ASN A 99 0.85 16.23 0.01
N LEU A 100 0.49 16.44 -1.26
CA LEU A 100 -0.86 16.81 -1.67
C LEU A 100 -1.90 15.75 -1.25
N GLU A 101 -1.61 14.46 -1.41
CA GLU A 101 -2.52 13.40 -0.98
C GLU A 101 -2.64 13.28 0.56
N LYS A 102 -1.57 13.60 1.29
CA LYS A 102 -1.62 13.74 2.76
C LYS A 102 -2.47 14.93 3.20
N TYR A 103 -2.30 16.09 2.55
CA TYR A 103 -3.11 17.28 2.77
C TYR A 103 -4.60 17.02 2.51
N ILE A 104 -4.95 16.36 1.39
CA ILE A 104 -6.33 16.01 1.04
C ILE A 104 -6.96 15.06 2.09
N ALA A 105 -6.17 14.14 2.65
CA ALA A 105 -6.61 13.24 3.73
C ALA A 105 -6.86 13.96 5.08
N LEU A 106 -6.29 15.15 5.28
CA LEU A 106 -6.54 16.03 6.44
C LEU A 106 -7.62 17.09 6.19
N GLU A 107 -8.00 17.40 4.95
CA GLU A 107 -9.08 18.39 4.69
C GLU A 107 -10.49 17.83 5.01
N GLN A 108 -10.64 16.52 5.21
CA GLN A 108 -11.91 15.91 5.61
C GLN A 108 -12.30 16.26 7.06
N PRO A 109 -13.60 16.33 7.41
CA PRO A 109 -14.04 16.52 8.80
C PRO A 109 -13.78 15.28 9.68
N THR A 110 -13.63 14.10 9.08
CA THR A 110 -13.33 12.84 9.76
C THR A 110 -12.27 12.02 9.03
N MET A 111 -11.46 11.31 9.81
CA MET A 111 -10.38 10.44 9.34
C MET A 111 -10.71 8.98 9.67
N GLY A 112 -10.93 8.17 8.64
CA GLY A 112 -10.94 6.71 8.80
C GLY A 112 -9.52 6.15 8.92
N ASN A 113 -9.39 4.88 9.30
CA ASN A 113 -8.10 4.19 9.41
C ASN A 113 -7.20 4.40 8.18
N HIS A 114 -7.76 4.44 6.97
CA HIS A 114 -7.02 4.68 5.72
C HIS A 114 -6.48 6.11 5.58
N HIS A 115 -7.16 7.14 6.13
CA HIS A 115 -6.62 8.50 6.19
C HIS A 115 -5.46 8.57 7.18
N ILE A 116 -5.65 8.03 8.40
CA ILE A 116 -4.61 7.94 9.44
C ILE A 116 -3.35 7.22 8.92
N MET A 117 -3.53 6.06 8.28
CA MET A 117 -2.48 5.28 7.63
C MET A 117 -1.71 6.09 6.57
N THR A 118 -2.42 6.91 5.77
CA THR A 118 -1.83 7.70 4.67
C THR A 118 -1.05 8.92 5.20
N VAL A 119 -1.63 9.65 6.16
CA VAL A 119 -1.00 10.84 6.74
C VAL A 119 0.28 10.48 7.51
N LEU A 120 0.24 9.40 8.28
CA LEU A 120 1.34 8.98 9.16
C LEU A 120 2.32 7.99 8.54
N GLN A 121 2.02 7.47 7.34
CA GLN A 121 2.84 6.47 6.64
C GLN A 121 3.08 5.19 7.47
N ILE A 122 2.10 4.82 8.31
CA ILE A 122 2.10 3.62 9.16
C ILE A 122 1.27 2.49 8.52
N SER A 123 1.34 1.27 9.08
CA SER A 123 0.51 0.15 8.61
C SER A 123 -0.98 0.36 8.93
N MET A 124 -1.88 -0.33 8.20
CA MET A 124 -3.32 -0.30 8.52
C MET A 124 -3.61 -0.80 9.94
N GLY A 125 -2.90 -1.82 10.43
CA GLY A 125 -3.02 -2.31 11.81
C GLY A 125 -2.59 -1.26 12.83
N SER A 126 -1.45 -0.59 12.58
CA SER A 126 -0.98 0.54 13.39
C SER A 126 -1.97 1.71 13.38
N ALA A 127 -2.62 1.99 12.25
CA ALA A 127 -3.65 3.03 12.13
C ALA A 127 -4.94 2.68 12.87
N ILE A 128 -5.36 1.40 12.87
CA ILE A 128 -6.49 0.90 13.66
C ILE A 128 -6.22 1.07 15.15
N VAL A 129 -5.05 0.59 15.64
CA VAL A 129 -4.66 0.68 17.05
C VAL A 129 -4.48 2.14 17.47
N LEU A 130 -3.81 2.96 16.66
CA LEU A 130 -3.67 4.39 16.96
C LEU A 130 -5.04 5.08 17.04
N ARG A 131 -5.95 4.82 16.10
CA ARG A 131 -7.32 5.36 16.15
C ARG A 131 -8.01 4.96 17.45
N GLN A 132 -7.94 3.69 17.87
CA GLN A 132 -8.52 3.22 19.14
C GLN A 132 -7.91 3.95 20.34
N ASN A 133 -6.59 4.05 20.42
CA ASN A 133 -5.90 4.77 21.50
C ASN A 133 -6.27 6.27 21.53
N LEU A 134 -6.44 6.91 20.37
CA LEU A 134 -6.87 8.30 20.26
C LEU A 134 -8.35 8.49 20.63
N GLU A 135 -9.20 7.52 20.33
CA GLU A 135 -10.61 7.50 20.72
C GLU A 135 -10.79 7.27 22.23
N GLU A 136 -10.12 6.28 22.80
CA GLU A 136 -10.08 6.06 24.26
C GLU A 136 -9.57 7.30 24.99
N LYS A 137 -8.50 7.92 24.48
CA LYS A 137 -7.98 9.18 25.03
C LYS A 137 -8.95 10.35 24.86
N ALA A 138 -9.67 10.42 23.75
CA ALA A 138 -10.71 11.44 23.55
C ALA A 138 -11.88 11.27 24.53
N GLN A 139 -12.32 10.03 24.79
CA GLN A 139 -13.35 9.73 25.79
C GLN A 139 -12.90 10.07 27.21
N GLN A 140 -11.64 9.77 27.57
CA GLN A 140 -11.04 10.16 28.85
C GLN A 140 -10.97 11.69 29.04
N ASP A 141 -10.63 12.43 27.97
CA ASP A 141 -10.67 13.90 27.91
C ASP A 141 -12.12 14.46 27.78
N GLY A 142 -13.17 13.61 27.85
CA GLY A 142 -14.59 14.02 27.84
C GLY A 142 -15.16 14.44 26.48
N LEU A 143 -14.47 14.14 25.38
CA LEU A 143 -14.86 14.57 24.03
C LEU A 143 -15.91 13.63 23.42
N VAL A 144 -16.92 14.21 22.77
CA VAL A 144 -17.95 13.47 22.04
C VAL A 144 -17.36 12.93 20.72
N LEU A 145 -17.26 11.61 20.63
CA LEU A 145 -16.86 10.91 19.40
C LEU A 145 -18.04 10.60 18.48
N LEU A 146 -17.73 10.43 17.20
CA LEU A 146 -18.64 9.85 16.23
C LEU A 146 -18.58 8.32 16.24
N PRO A 147 -19.66 7.61 15.90
CA PRO A 147 -19.65 6.15 15.80
C PRO A 147 -18.89 5.66 14.56
N ASN A 148 -18.53 4.37 14.57
CA ASN A 148 -17.78 3.62 13.53
C ASN A 148 -16.27 3.92 13.51
N ALA A 149 -15.56 3.36 12.52
CA ALA A 149 -14.10 3.36 12.44
C ALA A 149 -13.49 4.69 11.93
N VAL A 150 -13.92 5.83 12.49
CA VAL A 150 -13.53 7.19 12.10
C VAL A 150 -13.36 8.10 13.33
N ILE A 151 -12.37 8.99 13.29
CA ILE A 151 -12.13 10.02 14.32
C ILE A 151 -12.30 11.42 13.72
N GLN A 152 -12.75 12.43 14.49
CA GLN A 152 -12.73 13.82 14.00
C GLN A 152 -11.29 14.32 13.80
N THR A 153 -11.05 15.04 12.70
CA THR A 153 -9.70 15.54 12.34
C THR A 153 -9.11 16.44 13.41
N VAL A 154 -9.91 17.29 14.06
CA VAL A 154 -9.44 18.16 15.16
C VAL A 154 -8.95 17.39 16.39
N ILE A 155 -9.44 16.16 16.61
CA ILE A 155 -8.97 15.26 17.69
C ILE A 155 -7.65 14.60 17.28
N PHE A 156 -7.51 14.24 16.00
CA PHE A 156 -6.25 13.75 15.44
C PHE A 156 -5.14 14.81 15.51
N GLU A 157 -5.41 16.04 15.05
CA GLU A 157 -4.46 17.17 15.15
C GLU A 157 -4.04 17.42 16.62
N LYS A 158 -5.01 17.47 17.56
CA LYS A 158 -4.77 17.72 19.00
C LYS A 158 -3.75 16.75 19.61
N TYR A 159 -3.81 15.47 19.27
CA TYR A 159 -3.02 14.43 19.95
C TYR A 159 -1.81 13.93 19.16
N VAL A 160 -1.82 14.05 17.83
CA VAL A 160 -0.71 13.59 16.96
C VAL A 160 0.23 14.75 16.59
N GLY A 161 -0.17 16.01 16.81
CA GLY A 161 0.68 17.19 16.61
C GLY A 161 0.93 17.57 15.15
N ILE A 162 0.40 16.79 14.20
CA ILE A 162 0.45 17.06 12.77
C ILE A 162 -0.79 17.90 12.42
N SER A 163 -0.61 19.21 12.29
CA SER A 163 -1.65 20.11 11.81
C SER A 163 -1.71 20.18 10.29
N LYS A 164 -2.91 20.36 9.73
CA LYS A 164 -3.14 20.71 8.33
C LYS A 164 -2.27 21.88 7.85
N SER A 165 -2.10 22.90 8.71
CA SER A 165 -1.35 24.14 8.43
C SER A 165 0.06 23.89 7.88
N PHE A 166 0.79 22.92 8.45
CA PHE A 166 2.13 22.53 8.01
C PHE A 166 2.18 22.14 6.52
N PHE A 167 1.14 21.50 5.99
CA PHE A 167 1.11 21.08 4.58
C PHE A 167 0.73 22.20 3.62
N GLU A 168 0.23 23.35 4.09
CA GLU A 168 -0.30 24.39 3.23
C GLU A 168 0.79 25.21 2.51
N GLU A 169 2.04 25.09 2.96
CA GLU A 169 3.22 25.74 2.39
C GLU A 169 3.90 24.92 1.26
N PHE A 170 3.49 23.66 1.05
CA PHE A 170 4.11 22.78 0.05
C PHE A 170 3.72 23.18 -1.38
N PRO A 171 4.65 23.23 -2.35
CA PRO A 171 4.37 23.68 -3.72
C PRO A 171 3.20 22.94 -4.39
N GLU A 172 3.13 21.61 -4.25
CA GLU A 172 2.06 20.77 -4.78
C GLU A 172 0.67 21.07 -4.17
N VAL A 173 0.61 21.51 -2.91
CA VAL A 173 -0.62 21.91 -2.21
C VAL A 173 -1.02 23.33 -2.64
N ILE A 174 -0.06 24.23 -2.78
CA ILE A 174 -0.29 25.60 -3.29
C ILE A 174 -0.83 25.55 -4.73
N GLU A 175 -0.29 24.68 -5.59
CA GLU A 175 -0.76 24.52 -6.97
C GLU A 175 -2.19 23.94 -7.02
N TYR A 176 -2.47 22.93 -6.19
CA TYR A 176 -3.83 22.37 -6.05
C TYR A 176 -4.86 23.38 -5.56
N LYS A 177 -4.52 24.20 -4.55
CA LYS A 177 -5.39 25.27 -4.05
C LYS A 177 -5.73 26.29 -5.15
N LYS A 178 -4.70 26.76 -5.88
CA LYS A 178 -4.86 27.63 -7.06
C LYS A 178 -5.78 27.02 -8.13
N MET A 179 -5.60 25.74 -8.46
CA MET A 179 -6.48 25.02 -9.41
C MET A 179 -7.93 24.88 -8.92
N ARG A 180 -8.19 24.99 -7.61
CA ARG A 180 -9.52 24.92 -6.99
C ARG A 180 -10.19 26.27 -6.79
N GLY A 181 -9.49 27.39 -7.00
CA GLY A 181 -9.98 28.72 -6.62
C GLY A 181 -10.14 28.88 -5.09
N LYS A 182 -9.26 28.21 -4.32
CA LYS A 182 -9.16 28.24 -2.86
C LYS A 182 -7.83 28.85 -2.40
#